data_AF-A0A1I6JBL7-F1
#
_entry.id   AF-A0A1I6JBL7-F1
#
_cell.length_a   1.000
_cell.length_b   1.000
_cell.length_c   1.000
_cell.angle_alpha   90.00
_cell.angle_beta   90.00
_cell.angle_gamma   90.00
#
_symmetry.space_group_name_H-M   'P 1'
#
loop_
_entity.id
_entity.type
_entity.pdbx_description
1 polymer ?
#
loop_
_entity_poly.entity_id
_entity_poly.type
_entity_poly.pdbx_seq_one_letter_code
_entity_poly.pdbx_strand_id
1 'polypeptide(L)'
;MTLHIALVGAESTGKSQLGVDLLDHLRSQTRLRCALVGEFLREWCEREGRTPRPDEQRSIAEEQWRRAEAVAADHDLVLHDTTPLMTAVYSEQLFGDTSLHPFALRVQARMDATLLMALDLPWVGDGMRDGPHAQQPTDRLLRRALRDAGLGYSLVSGAGPERLRQALNALGPLLRPHLGREDGLFGRLLQRGEQLGGDWRCERCDDPACEHAARLLERQPRA
;
A
#
# COMPACT_ATOMS: atom_id res chain seq x y z
N MET A 1 -18.83 -9.04 4.29
CA MET A 1 -17.59 -8.62 4.97
C MET A 1 -16.93 -7.59 4.07
N THR A 2 -16.46 -6.49 4.64
CA THR A 2 -15.79 -5.41 3.89
C THR A 2 -14.35 -5.80 3.56
N LEU A 3 -13.93 -5.59 2.31
CA LEU A 3 -12.55 -5.80 1.89
C LEU A 3 -11.67 -4.63 2.32
N HIS A 4 -10.52 -4.92 2.91
CA HIS A 4 -9.54 -3.93 3.36
C HIS A 4 -8.24 -4.04 2.56
N ILE A 5 -7.89 -2.99 1.82
CA ILE A 5 -6.67 -2.96 1.00
C ILE A 5 -5.78 -1.81 1.47
N ALA A 6 -4.61 -2.15 2.01
CA ALA A 6 -3.65 -1.18 2.52
C ALA A 6 -2.71 -0.67 1.44
N LEU A 7 -2.52 0.65 1.38
CA LEU A 7 -1.45 1.32 0.65
C LEU A 7 -0.41 1.81 1.65
N VAL A 8 0.78 1.21 1.62
CA VAL A 8 1.88 1.52 2.54
C VAL A 8 3.16 1.81 1.77
N GLY A 9 4.11 2.50 2.41
CA GLY A 9 5.37 2.90 1.79
C GLY A 9 5.79 4.28 2.25
N ALA A 10 7.06 4.62 2.03
CA ALA A 10 7.64 5.88 2.47
C ALA A 10 6.89 7.11 1.93
N GLU A 11 7.15 8.27 2.53
CA GLU A 11 6.64 9.56 2.06
C GLU A 11 6.94 9.81 0.56
N SER A 12 6.06 10.57 -0.10
CA SER A 12 6.21 10.95 -1.52
C SER A 12 6.42 9.80 -2.52
N THR A 13 5.98 8.58 -2.18
CA THR A 13 6.02 7.40 -3.07
C THR A 13 4.75 7.20 -3.90
N GLY A 14 3.85 8.18 -4.00
CA GLY A 14 2.67 8.11 -4.86
C GLY A 14 1.45 7.33 -4.32
N LYS A 15 1.42 6.98 -3.02
CA LYS A 15 0.29 6.28 -2.38
C LYS A 15 -1.05 6.98 -2.61
N SER A 16 -1.12 8.27 -2.32
CA SER A 16 -2.37 9.04 -2.39
C SER A 16 -2.93 9.10 -3.80
N GLN A 17 -2.08 9.34 -4.80
CA GLN A 17 -2.51 9.32 -6.19
C GLN A 17 -2.99 7.93 -6.61
N LEU A 18 -2.23 6.88 -6.27
CA LEU A 18 -2.64 5.51 -6.57
C LEU A 18 -3.96 5.13 -5.88
N GLY A 19 -4.22 5.60 -4.67
CA GLY A 19 -5.47 5.38 -3.96
C GLY A 19 -6.67 5.99 -4.68
N VAL A 20 -6.52 7.20 -5.21
CA VAL A 20 -7.55 7.84 -6.05
C VAL A 20 -7.76 7.06 -7.35
N ASP A 21 -6.67 6.73 -8.05
CA ASP A 21 -6.73 6.00 -9.32
C ASP A 21 -7.40 4.62 -9.16
N LEU A 22 -7.08 3.91 -8.07
CA LEU A 22 -7.73 2.63 -7.73
C LEU A 22 -9.20 2.82 -7.40
N LEU A 23 -9.57 3.84 -6.62
CA LEU A 23 -10.95 4.10 -6.26
C LEU A 23 -11.81 4.33 -7.49
N ASP A 24 -11.34 5.18 -8.41
CA ASP A 24 -12.04 5.50 -9.65
C ASP A 24 -12.16 4.28 -10.56
N HIS A 25 -11.07 3.51 -10.69
CA HIS A 25 -11.09 2.27 -11.45
C HIS A 25 -12.10 1.27 -10.88
N LEU A 26 -12.06 0.99 -9.59
CA LEU A 26 -12.93 0.02 -8.91
C LEU A 26 -14.40 0.42 -9.01
N ARG A 27 -14.74 1.71 -8.85
CA ARG A 27 -16.10 2.21 -9.03
C ARG A 27 -16.60 2.07 -10.47
N SER A 28 -15.70 2.14 -11.46
CA SER A 28 -16.06 1.97 -12.87
C SER A 28 -16.21 0.51 -13.32
N GLN A 29 -15.46 -0.42 -12.71
CA GLN A 29 -15.36 -1.81 -13.15
C GLN A 29 -16.11 -2.81 -12.24
N THR A 30 -16.52 -2.39 -11.05
CA THR A 30 -17.20 -3.25 -10.07
C THR A 30 -18.52 -2.63 -9.63
N ARG A 31 -19.36 -3.43 -8.97
CA ARG A 31 -20.58 -2.95 -8.30
C ARG A 31 -20.35 -2.64 -6.81
N LEU A 32 -19.10 -2.72 -6.34
CA LEU A 32 -18.77 -2.53 -4.94
C LEU A 32 -18.89 -1.06 -4.54
N ARG A 33 -19.48 -0.80 -3.38
CA ARG A 33 -19.39 0.51 -2.71
C ARG A 33 -17.97 0.65 -2.19
N CYS A 34 -17.15 1.39 -2.93
CA CYS A 34 -15.74 1.60 -2.61
C CYS A 34 -15.52 2.97 -1.95
N ALA A 35 -14.66 3.00 -0.93
CA ALA A 35 -14.17 4.23 -0.31
C ALA A 35 -12.64 4.25 -0.19
N LEU A 36 -12.08 5.45 -0.10
CA LEU A 36 -10.68 5.71 0.20
C LEU A 36 -10.61 6.51 1.51
N VAL A 37 -9.80 6.03 2.44
CA VAL A 37 -9.48 6.73 3.69
C VAL A 37 -8.09 7.31 3.55
N GLY A 38 -7.99 8.64 3.63
CA GLY A 38 -6.74 9.40 3.49
C GLY A 38 -5.87 9.42 4.73
N GLU A 39 -4.70 10.06 4.60
CA GLU A 39 -3.62 10.02 5.59
C GLU A 39 -3.89 11.06 6.69
N PHE A 40 -4.40 10.62 7.83
CA PHE A 40 -4.73 11.52 8.94
C PHE A 40 -3.50 12.23 9.51
N LEU A 41 -2.33 11.58 9.52
CA LEU A 41 -1.08 12.21 9.95
C LEU A 41 -0.78 13.48 9.15
N ARG A 42 -1.06 13.47 7.84
CA ARG A 42 -0.85 14.65 6.98
C ARG A 42 -1.82 15.77 7.34
N GLU A 43 -3.12 15.44 7.45
CA GLU A 43 -4.14 16.41 7.89
C GLU A 43 -3.81 17.01 9.26
N TRP A 44 -3.26 16.19 10.15
CA TRP A 44 -2.81 16.61 11.47
C TRP A 44 -1.65 17.60 11.36
N CYS A 45 -0.60 17.28 10.59
CA CYS A 45 0.55 18.16 10.40
C CYS A 45 0.17 19.49 9.74
N GLU A 46 -0.72 19.47 8.74
CA GLU A 46 -1.22 20.67 8.07
C GLU A 46 -2.01 21.58 9.03
N ARG A 47 -2.85 20.99 9.88
CA ARG A 47 -3.64 21.73 10.86
C ARG A 47 -2.78 22.32 11.98
N GLU A 48 -1.80 21.57 12.49
CA GLU A 48 -0.95 22.01 13.60
C GLU A 48 0.27 22.82 13.14
N GLY A 49 0.61 22.79 11.85
CA GLY A 49 1.77 23.48 11.28
C GLY A 49 3.12 22.92 11.74
N ARG A 50 3.17 21.67 12.20
CA ARG A 50 4.38 21.00 12.73
C ARG A 50 4.29 19.48 12.67
N THR A 51 5.41 18.80 12.88
CA THR A 51 5.44 17.35 13.08
C THR A 51 4.95 16.96 14.50
N PRO A 52 4.37 15.76 14.68
CA PRO A 52 3.89 15.31 15.98
C PRO A 52 5.03 14.94 16.93
N ARG A 53 4.84 15.20 18.21
CA ARG A 53 5.71 14.73 19.30
C ARG A 53 5.48 13.23 19.58
N PRO A 54 6.41 12.56 20.30
CA PRO A 54 6.25 11.15 20.64
C PRO A 54 4.91 10.82 21.33
N ASP A 55 4.46 11.66 22.26
CA ASP A 55 3.21 11.50 23.01
C ASP A 55 1.94 11.61 22.13
N GLU A 56 2.06 12.15 20.92
CA GLU A 56 0.96 12.40 20.00
C GLU A 56 0.80 11.29 18.95
N GLN A 57 1.82 10.44 18.76
CA GLN A 57 1.83 9.39 17.72
C GLN A 57 0.71 8.36 17.92
N ARG A 58 0.41 7.99 19.17
CA ARG A 58 -0.63 7.01 19.51
C ARG A 58 -2.02 7.45 19.04
N SER A 59 -2.42 8.67 19.40
CA SER A 59 -3.76 9.17 19.08
C SER A 59 -3.95 9.34 17.57
N ILE A 60 -2.88 9.70 16.84
CA ILE A 60 -2.89 9.77 15.37
C ILE A 60 -3.11 8.37 14.77
N ALA A 61 -2.38 7.36 15.25
CA ALA A 61 -2.51 5.99 14.80
C ALA A 61 -3.92 5.41 15.08
N GLU A 62 -4.47 5.68 16.27
CA GLU A 62 -5.81 5.24 16.67
C GLU A 62 -6.91 5.93 15.86
N GLU A 63 -6.76 7.24 15.59
CA GLU A 63 -7.72 8.00 14.80
C GLU A 63 -7.72 7.57 13.32
N GLN A 64 -6.55 7.28 12.74
CA GLN A 64 -6.46 6.70 11.38
C GLN A 64 -7.32 5.43 11.29
N TRP A 65 -7.20 4.54 12.28
CA TRP A 65 -7.98 3.30 12.29
C TRP A 65 -9.46 3.52 12.58
N ARG A 66 -9.80 4.40 13.51
CA ARG A 66 -11.20 4.72 13.85
C ARG A 66 -11.97 5.25 12.63
N ARG A 67 -11.34 6.12 11.83
CA ARG A 67 -11.93 6.63 10.58
C ARG A 67 -12.16 5.52 9.56
N ALA A 68 -11.20 4.62 9.43
CA ALA A 68 -11.30 3.46 8.56
C ALA A 68 -12.46 2.52 8.96
N GLU A 69 -12.66 2.25 10.26
CA GLU A 69 -13.78 1.43 10.73
C GLU A 69 -15.13 2.11 10.52
N ALA A 70 -15.22 3.42 10.73
CA ALA A 70 -16.45 4.18 10.47
C ALA A 70 -16.86 4.11 9.00
N VAL A 71 -15.90 4.22 8.08
CA VAL A 71 -16.15 4.10 6.64
C VAL A 71 -16.51 2.67 6.25
N ALA A 72 -15.85 1.66 6.82
CA ALA A 72 -16.08 0.26 6.50
C ALA A 72 -17.51 -0.22 6.82
N ALA A 73 -18.21 0.42 7.76
CA ALA A 73 -19.59 0.08 8.11
C ALA A 73 -20.57 0.16 6.91
N ASP A 74 -20.32 1.09 5.98
CA ASP A 74 -21.21 1.38 4.86
C ASP A 74 -20.60 1.05 3.48
N HIS A 75 -19.44 0.40 3.43
CA HIS A 75 -18.71 0.12 2.20
C HIS A 75 -18.35 -1.36 2.08
N ASP A 76 -18.30 -1.84 0.84
CA ASP A 76 -17.96 -3.22 0.52
C ASP A 76 -16.44 -3.38 0.36
N LEU A 77 -15.74 -2.29 0.04
CA LEU A 77 -14.29 -2.22 -0.08
C LEU A 77 -13.76 -0.87 0.41
N VAL A 78 -12.72 -0.89 1.24
CA VAL A 78 -12.02 0.30 1.73
C VAL A 78 -10.54 0.22 1.37
N LEU A 79 -10.08 1.23 0.62
CA LEU A 79 -8.68 1.52 0.38
C LEU A 79 -8.14 2.38 1.54
N HIS A 80 -6.99 2.01 2.10
CA HIS A 80 -6.36 2.72 3.21
C HIS A 80 -5.07 3.38 2.73
N ASP A 81 -5.08 4.70 2.50
CA ASP A 81 -3.87 5.53 2.37
C ASP A 81 -3.73 6.35 3.65
N THR A 82 -3.20 5.85 4.75
CA THR A 82 -2.43 4.62 4.91
C THR A 82 -2.96 3.86 6.13
N THR A 83 -2.17 2.94 6.70
CA THR A 83 -2.52 2.23 7.93
C THR A 83 -1.73 2.77 9.13
N PRO A 84 -2.15 2.47 10.37
CA PRO A 84 -1.40 2.82 11.58
C PRO A 84 0.06 2.31 11.59
N LEU A 85 0.40 1.34 10.73
CA LEU A 85 1.77 0.84 10.58
C LEU A 85 2.74 1.91 10.11
N MET A 86 2.31 2.83 9.25
CA MET A 86 3.18 3.94 8.84
C MET A 86 3.50 4.86 10.02
N THR A 87 2.51 5.20 10.85
CA THR A 87 2.72 6.01 12.07
C THR A 87 3.67 5.30 13.04
N ALA A 88 3.52 3.98 13.23
CA ALA A 88 4.43 3.19 14.07
C ALA A 88 5.87 3.23 13.54
N VAL A 89 6.06 3.03 12.23
CA VAL A 89 7.39 3.09 11.58
C VAL A 89 8.01 4.48 11.73
N TYR A 90 7.24 5.56 11.56
CA TYR A 90 7.76 6.92 11.78
C TYR A 90 8.13 7.16 13.25
N SER A 91 7.37 6.63 14.20
CA SER A 91 7.68 6.72 15.63
C SER A 91 8.99 5.98 15.98
N GLU A 92 9.20 4.78 15.44
CA GLU A 92 10.47 4.05 15.61
C GLU A 92 11.63 4.83 14.98
N GLN A 93 11.46 5.35 13.77
CA GLN A 93 12.51 6.06 13.05
C GLN A 93 12.94 7.36 13.76
N LEU A 94 11.97 8.16 14.21
CA LEU A 94 12.24 9.49 14.76
C LEU A 94 12.59 9.45 16.25
N PHE A 95 12.02 8.51 17.00
CA PHE A 95 12.07 8.51 18.47
C PHE A 95 12.57 7.19 19.07
N GLY A 96 12.80 6.16 18.27
CA GLY A 96 13.10 4.81 18.77
C GLY A 96 11.93 4.16 19.49
N ASP A 97 10.72 4.70 19.35
CA ASP A 97 9.53 4.20 20.03
C ASP A 97 8.86 3.08 19.23
N THR A 98 8.99 1.85 19.74
CA THR A 98 8.37 0.66 19.15
C THR A 98 7.02 0.29 19.78
N SER A 99 6.53 1.08 20.75
CA SER A 99 5.33 0.76 21.54
C SER A 99 4.04 0.73 20.72
N LEU A 100 4.05 1.32 19.52
CA LEU A 100 2.91 1.33 18.59
C LEU A 100 2.83 0.08 17.71
N HIS A 101 3.94 -0.63 17.50
CA HIS A 101 3.98 -1.80 16.59
C HIS A 101 2.94 -2.87 16.94
N PRO A 102 2.74 -3.28 18.22
CA PRO A 102 1.74 -4.29 18.54
C PRO A 102 0.32 -3.91 18.11
N PHE A 103 -0.08 -2.64 18.25
CA PHE A 103 -1.38 -2.17 17.78
C PHE A 103 -1.43 -2.12 16.25
N ALA A 104 -0.42 -1.50 15.64
CA ALA A 104 -0.38 -1.29 14.20
C ALA A 104 -0.33 -2.61 13.41
N LEU A 105 0.43 -3.59 13.86
CA LEU A 105 0.52 -4.92 13.23
C LEU A 105 -0.78 -5.71 13.39
N ARG A 106 -1.49 -5.60 14.51
CA ARG A 106 -2.83 -6.19 14.65
C ARG A 106 -3.83 -5.60 13.67
N VAL A 107 -3.76 -4.28 13.43
CA VAL A 107 -4.58 -3.62 12.41
C VAL A 107 -4.16 -4.08 11.01
N GLN A 108 -2.85 -4.11 10.72
CA GLN A 108 -2.33 -4.55 9.42
C GLN A 108 -2.73 -5.99 9.08
N ALA A 109 -2.77 -6.88 10.07
CA ALA A 109 -3.21 -8.27 9.90
C ALA A 109 -4.68 -8.43 9.49
N ARG A 110 -5.49 -7.35 9.58
CA ARG A 110 -6.89 -7.32 9.11
C ARG A 110 -7.01 -6.96 7.63
N MET A 111 -5.91 -6.65 6.95
CA MET A 111 -5.92 -6.27 5.53
C MET A 111 -5.95 -7.52 4.66
N ASP A 112 -6.87 -7.56 3.70
CA ASP A 112 -6.95 -8.63 2.70
C ASP A 112 -5.81 -8.54 1.68
N ALA A 113 -5.28 -7.33 1.46
CA ALA A 113 -4.09 -7.10 0.66
C ALA A 113 -3.29 -5.90 1.18
N THR A 114 -1.97 -6.00 1.09
CA THR A 114 -1.03 -4.90 1.37
C THR A 114 -0.25 -4.58 0.11
N LEU A 115 -0.36 -3.36 -0.39
CA LEU A 115 0.42 -2.84 -1.51
C LEU A 115 1.54 -1.94 -0.97
N LEU A 116 2.78 -2.36 -1.15
CA LEU A 116 3.97 -1.61 -0.75
C LEU A 116 4.50 -0.79 -1.93
N MET A 117 4.61 0.53 -1.79
CA MET A 117 5.11 1.39 -2.86
C MET A 117 6.63 1.31 -2.97
N ALA A 118 7.13 1.04 -4.18
CA ALA A 118 8.55 1.09 -4.49
C ALA A 118 9.12 2.52 -4.44
N LEU A 119 10.42 2.63 -4.19
CA LEU A 119 11.21 3.87 -4.17
C LEU A 119 11.75 4.23 -5.58
N ASP A 120 10.87 4.28 -6.57
CA ASP A 120 11.22 4.43 -7.99
C ASP A 120 10.71 5.71 -8.64
N LEU A 121 9.96 6.53 -7.90
CA LEU A 121 9.53 7.86 -8.32
C LEU A 121 10.56 8.91 -7.89
N PRO A 122 10.77 9.98 -8.68
CA PRO A 122 11.55 11.13 -8.23
C PRO A 122 10.96 11.69 -6.94
N TRP A 123 11.81 12.01 -5.97
CA TRP A 123 11.35 12.66 -4.75
C TRP A 123 10.81 14.06 -5.08
N VAL A 124 9.62 14.36 -4.56
CA VAL A 124 9.02 15.69 -4.63
C VAL A 124 8.81 16.16 -3.20
N GLY A 125 9.46 17.28 -2.85
CA GLY A 125 9.35 17.90 -1.53
C GLY A 125 8.05 18.67 -1.38
N ASP A 126 7.39 18.49 -0.23
CA ASP A 126 6.19 19.21 0.17
C ASP A 126 6.44 20.20 1.33
N GLY A 127 7.71 20.52 1.62
CA GLY A 127 8.11 21.56 2.57
C GLY A 127 8.06 21.16 4.06
N MET A 128 7.53 19.98 4.39
CA MET A 128 7.34 19.51 5.78
C MET A 128 8.18 18.28 6.16
N ARG A 129 9.06 17.79 5.26
CA ARG A 129 9.66 16.45 5.34
C ARG A 129 11.19 16.44 5.13
N ASP A 130 11.85 15.47 5.74
CA ASP A 130 13.32 15.35 5.91
C ASP A 130 14.11 14.99 4.63
N GLY A 131 13.46 14.94 3.47
CA GLY A 131 14.13 14.75 2.18
C GLY A 131 14.29 13.28 1.74
N PRO A 132 14.86 13.04 0.55
CA PRO A 132 14.98 11.71 -0.05
C PRO A 132 15.79 10.72 0.80
N HIS A 133 16.64 11.20 1.70
CA HIS A 133 17.42 10.35 2.61
C HIS A 133 16.57 9.58 3.63
N ALA A 134 15.37 10.06 3.96
CA ALA A 134 14.48 9.42 4.93
C ALA A 134 13.67 8.25 4.33
N GLN A 135 13.53 8.18 3.00
CA GLN A 135 12.70 7.17 2.34
C GLN A 135 13.27 5.74 2.49
N GLN A 136 14.58 5.56 2.33
CA GLN A 136 15.21 4.25 2.43
C GLN A 136 15.17 3.66 3.85
N PRO A 137 15.48 4.41 4.93
CA PRO A 137 15.27 3.94 6.30
C PRO A 137 13.81 3.54 6.58
N THR A 138 12.86 4.37 6.13
CA THR A 138 11.42 4.10 6.31
C THR A 138 11.02 2.79 5.65
N ASP A 139 11.41 2.59 4.38
CA ASP A 139 11.12 1.38 3.63
C ASP A 139 11.71 0.12 4.30
N ARG A 140 12.97 0.21 4.78
CA ARG A 140 13.62 -0.89 5.49
C ARG A 140 12.89 -1.26 6.79
N LEU A 141 12.48 -0.27 7.58
CA LEU A 141 11.74 -0.49 8.82
C LEU A 141 10.36 -1.10 8.55
N LEU A 142 9.65 -0.59 7.53
CA LEU A 142 8.36 -1.12 7.13
C LEU A 142 8.44 -2.58 6.67
N ARG A 143 9.38 -2.90 5.77
CA ARG A 143 9.61 -4.28 5.29
C ARG A 143 10.01 -5.20 6.42
N ARG A 144 10.87 -4.72 7.35
CA ARG A 144 11.21 -5.46 8.56
C ARG A 144 9.99 -5.75 9.41
N ALA A 145 9.16 -4.76 9.71
CA ALA A 145 7.97 -4.93 10.55
C ALA A 145 6.97 -5.92 9.93
N LEU A 146 6.73 -5.84 8.61
CA LEU A 146 5.87 -6.78 7.89
C LEU A 146 6.44 -8.20 7.91
N ARG A 147 7.73 -8.36 7.57
CA ARG A 147 8.41 -9.66 7.55
C ARG A 147 8.45 -10.32 8.92
N ASP A 148 8.85 -9.58 9.96
CA ASP A 148 8.99 -10.11 11.32
C ASP A 148 7.61 -10.51 11.89
N ALA A 149 6.53 -9.90 11.39
CA ALA A 149 5.14 -10.28 11.71
C ALA A 149 4.54 -11.37 10.80
N GLY A 150 5.27 -11.82 9.77
CA GLY A 150 4.77 -12.81 8.80
C GLY A 150 3.65 -12.28 7.90
N LEU A 151 3.56 -10.96 7.70
CA LEU A 151 2.53 -10.31 6.89
C LEU A 151 3.04 -10.09 5.46
N GLY A 152 2.34 -10.69 4.50
CA GLY A 152 2.67 -10.56 3.08
C GLY A 152 2.30 -9.19 2.50
N TYR A 153 3.01 -8.79 1.46
CA TYR A 153 2.72 -7.59 0.68
C TYR A 153 3.06 -7.82 -0.80
N SER A 154 2.45 -7.03 -1.67
CA SER A 154 2.78 -6.94 -3.09
C SER A 154 3.47 -5.62 -3.36
N LEU A 155 4.66 -5.66 -3.94
CA LEU A 155 5.37 -4.46 -4.36
C LEU A 155 4.65 -3.83 -5.56
N VAL A 156 4.40 -2.53 -5.48
CA VAL A 156 3.83 -1.73 -6.56
C VAL A 156 4.84 -0.71 -7.00
N SER A 157 5.18 -0.78 -8.28
CA SER A 157 6.23 0.01 -8.88
C SER A 157 5.72 0.59 -10.20
N GLY A 158 6.33 1.68 -10.67
CA GLY A 158 6.08 2.33 -11.95
C GLY A 158 5.63 3.76 -11.73
N ALA A 159 5.15 4.40 -12.80
CA ALA A 159 4.55 5.73 -12.75
C ALA A 159 3.27 5.76 -13.57
N GLY A 160 2.32 6.62 -13.17
CA GLY A 160 1.07 6.83 -13.89
C GLY A 160 0.29 5.53 -14.16
N PRO A 161 -0.22 5.32 -15.39
CA PRO A 161 -1.04 4.15 -15.72
C PRO A 161 -0.37 2.79 -15.46
N GLU A 162 0.96 2.72 -15.59
CA GLU A 162 1.70 1.48 -15.34
C GLU A 162 1.62 1.06 -13.87
N ARG A 163 1.72 2.03 -12.97
CA ARG A 163 1.63 1.78 -11.52
C ARG A 163 0.25 1.29 -11.13
N LEU A 164 -0.81 1.90 -11.68
CA LEU A 164 -2.18 1.44 -11.50
C LEU A 164 -2.36 0.00 -12.01
N ARG A 165 -1.83 -0.31 -13.19
CA ARG A 165 -1.87 -1.67 -13.76
C ARG A 165 -1.19 -2.69 -12.86
N GLN A 166 -0.03 -2.38 -12.29
CA GLN A 166 0.64 -3.27 -11.34
C GLN A 166 -0.19 -3.51 -10.07
N ALA A 167 -0.77 -2.45 -9.50
CA ALA A 167 -1.64 -2.58 -8.34
C ALA A 167 -2.88 -3.45 -8.64
N LEU A 168 -3.53 -3.25 -9.79
CA LEU A 168 -4.67 -4.05 -10.22
C LEU A 168 -4.31 -5.52 -10.46
N ASN A 169 -3.14 -5.80 -11.03
CA ASN A 169 -2.65 -7.17 -11.20
C ASN A 169 -2.45 -7.86 -9.84
N ALA A 170 -1.85 -7.15 -8.87
CA ALA A 170 -1.65 -7.66 -7.52
C ALA A 170 -2.99 -7.92 -6.80
N LEU A 171 -4.00 -7.09 -7.04
CA LEU A 171 -5.34 -7.24 -6.48
C LEU A 171 -6.24 -8.19 -7.27
N GLY A 172 -5.82 -8.63 -8.46
CA GLY A 172 -6.61 -9.44 -9.39
C GLY A 172 -7.26 -10.67 -8.73
N PRO A 173 -6.51 -11.50 -7.99
CA PRO A 173 -7.08 -12.66 -7.29
C PRO A 173 -8.18 -12.29 -6.28
N LEU A 174 -8.01 -11.19 -5.56
CA LEU A 174 -8.95 -10.70 -4.54
C LEU A 174 -10.22 -10.10 -5.19
N LEU A 175 -10.05 -9.35 -6.28
CA LEU A 175 -11.15 -8.63 -6.94
C LEU A 175 -11.92 -9.50 -7.93
N ARG A 176 -11.35 -10.60 -8.41
CA ARG A 176 -11.92 -11.46 -9.45
C ARG A 176 -13.38 -11.89 -9.18
N PRO A 177 -13.81 -12.27 -7.97
CA PRO A 177 -15.21 -12.62 -7.70
C PRO A 177 -16.19 -11.45 -7.85
N HIS A 178 -15.68 -10.21 -7.85
CA HIS A 178 -16.46 -8.98 -7.86
C HIS A 178 -16.41 -8.26 -9.21
N LEU A 179 -15.60 -8.74 -10.15
CA LEU A 179 -15.56 -8.24 -11.53
C LEU A 179 -16.80 -8.73 -12.28
N GLY A 180 -17.58 -7.79 -12.81
CA GLY A 180 -18.79 -8.14 -13.55
C GLY A 180 -18.47 -8.73 -14.92
N ARG A 181 -18.42 -10.07 -15.03
CA ARG A 181 -18.76 -10.87 -16.23
C ARG A 181 -18.53 -12.37 -16.01
N GLU A 182 -19.61 -13.13 -15.85
CA GLU A 182 -19.57 -14.60 -15.78
C GLU A 182 -19.42 -15.29 -17.17
N ASP A 183 -19.69 -14.62 -18.30
CA ASP A 183 -19.73 -15.28 -19.63
C ASP A 183 -18.80 -14.65 -20.69
N GLY A 184 -17.53 -14.40 -20.34
CA GLY A 184 -16.51 -13.89 -21.27
C GLY A 184 -15.42 -14.91 -21.59
N LEU A 185 -14.75 -14.76 -22.75
CA LEU A 185 -13.50 -15.48 -23.10
C LEU A 185 -12.47 -15.45 -21.94
N PHE A 186 -12.44 -14.36 -21.18
CA PHE A 186 -11.60 -14.19 -20.00
C PHE A 186 -11.93 -15.15 -18.85
N GLY A 187 -13.22 -15.43 -18.58
CA GLY A 187 -13.62 -16.39 -17.56
C GLY A 187 -13.12 -17.81 -17.84
N ARG A 188 -13.06 -18.20 -19.13
CA ARG A 188 -12.54 -19.51 -19.57
C ARG A 188 -11.01 -19.60 -19.53
N LEU A 189 -10.29 -18.51 -19.80
CA LEU A 189 -8.83 -18.45 -19.62
C LEU A 189 -8.43 -18.52 -18.14
N LEU A 190 -9.23 -17.91 -17.28
CA LEU A 190 -9.04 -17.87 -15.83
C LEU A 190 -9.14 -19.25 -15.17
N GLN A 191 -10.06 -20.11 -15.64
CA GLN A 191 -10.15 -21.51 -15.22
C GLN A 191 -8.92 -22.35 -15.64
N ARG A 192 -8.18 -21.89 -16.66
CA ARG A 192 -6.99 -22.57 -17.21
C ARG A 192 -5.69 -22.15 -16.51
N GLY A 193 -5.61 -20.92 -16.00
CA GLY A 193 -4.47 -20.43 -15.23
C GLY A 193 -4.32 -21.14 -13.87
N GLU A 194 -5.44 -21.46 -13.22
CA GLU A 194 -5.46 -22.28 -11.99
C GLU A 194 -4.94 -23.71 -12.21
N GLN A 195 -5.03 -24.23 -13.44
CA GLN A 195 -4.50 -25.56 -13.80
C GLN A 195 -3.00 -25.57 -14.09
N LEU A 196 -2.38 -24.41 -14.34
CA LEU A 196 -0.97 -24.29 -14.74
C LEU A 196 -0.05 -23.99 -13.55
N GLY A 197 -0.41 -24.47 -12.36
CA GLY A 197 0.29 -24.24 -11.09
C GLY A 197 1.78 -23.98 -11.23
N GLY A 198 2.22 -22.80 -10.79
CA GLY A 198 3.60 -22.38 -10.84
C GLY A 198 3.90 -21.40 -9.71
N ASP A 199 4.27 -21.96 -8.56
CA ASP A 199 4.79 -21.21 -7.41
C ASP A 199 6.25 -20.82 -7.73
N TRP A 200 6.45 -19.91 -8.69
CA TRP A 200 7.77 -19.33 -8.93
C TRP A 200 7.99 -18.18 -7.95
N ARG A 201 8.90 -18.39 -7.00
CA ARG A 201 9.29 -17.39 -6.01
C ARG A 201 10.73 -16.95 -6.28
N CYS A 202 10.92 -15.66 -6.56
CA CYS A 202 12.25 -15.07 -6.64
C CYS A 202 12.80 -14.89 -5.21
N GLU A 203 13.90 -15.57 -4.89
CA GLU A 203 14.54 -15.53 -3.55
C GLU A 203 15.16 -14.16 -3.20
N ARG A 204 15.21 -13.20 -4.14
CA ARG A 204 15.80 -11.86 -3.99
C ARG A 204 14.84 -10.71 -4.36
N CYS A 205 13.53 -10.98 -4.39
CA CYS A 205 12.52 -10.03 -4.84
C CYS A 205 12.41 -8.75 -3.98
N ASP A 206 12.89 -8.80 -2.74
CA ASP A 206 12.72 -7.75 -1.73
C ASP A 206 13.96 -6.84 -1.55
N ASP A 207 14.94 -6.90 -2.47
CA ASP A 207 16.08 -5.98 -2.49
C ASP A 207 15.80 -4.82 -3.46
N PRO A 208 15.72 -3.56 -2.99
CA PRO A 208 15.49 -2.39 -3.85
C PRO A 208 16.52 -2.23 -4.97
N ALA A 209 17.77 -2.67 -4.77
CA ALA A 209 18.79 -2.66 -5.82
C ALA A 209 18.51 -3.71 -6.90
N CYS A 210 17.98 -4.87 -6.52
CA CYS A 210 17.54 -5.92 -7.45
C CYS A 210 16.30 -5.49 -8.23
N GLU A 211 15.33 -4.85 -7.56
CA GLU A 211 14.14 -4.26 -8.18
C GLU A 211 14.53 -3.18 -9.22
N HIS A 212 15.47 -2.30 -8.89
CA HIS A 212 15.97 -1.26 -9.78
C HIS A 212 16.72 -1.85 -10.99
N ALA A 213 17.58 -2.85 -10.77
CA ALA A 213 18.35 -3.51 -11.82
C ALA A 213 17.45 -4.27 -12.82
N ALA A 214 16.44 -5.00 -12.34
CA ALA A 214 15.48 -5.71 -13.19
C ALA A 214 14.76 -4.75 -14.15
N ARG A 215 14.39 -3.56 -13.66
CA ARG A 215 13.74 -2.51 -14.47
C ARG A 215 14.64 -1.90 -15.52
N LEU A 216 15.93 -1.73 -15.21
CA LEU A 216 16.90 -1.26 -16.19
C LEU A 216 17.08 -2.26 -17.34
N LEU A 217 16.99 -3.56 -17.04
CA LEU A 217 17.05 -4.64 -18.04
C LEU A 217 15.78 -4.71 -18.92
N GLU A 218 14.58 -4.53 -18.34
CA GLU A 218 13.32 -4.50 -19.11
C GLU A 218 13.22 -3.31 -20.08
N ARG A 219 13.94 -2.22 -19.80
CA ARG A 219 14.01 -1.02 -20.65
C ARG A 219 15.03 -1.12 -21.79
N GLN A 220 15.85 -2.17 -21.84
CA GLN A 220 16.74 -2.38 -22.98
C GLN A 220 15.93 -2.90 -24.17
N PRO A 221 16.08 -2.32 -25.37
CA PRO A 221 15.46 -2.87 -26.56
C PRO A 221 16.00 -4.29 -26.76
N ARG A 222 15.10 -5.26 -26.90
CA ARG A 222 15.49 -6.62 -27.29
C ARG A 222 16.18 -6.51 -28.66
N ALA A 223 17.43 -6.96 -28.71
CA ALA A 223 18.22 -7.02 -29.95
C ALA A 223 17.56 -7.93 -31.00
#